data_AF-A0AA92U461-F1
#
_entry.id   AF-A0AA92U461-F1
#
_cell.length_a   1.000
_cell.length_b   1.000
_cell.length_c   1.000
_cell.angle_alpha   90.00
_cell.angle_beta   90.00
_cell.angle_gamma   90.00
#
_symmetry.space_group_name_H-M   'P 1'
#
loop_
_entity.id
_entity.type
_entity.pdbx_description
1 polymer ?
#
loop_
_entity_poly.entity_id
_entity_poly.type
_entity_poly.pdbx_seq_one_letter_code
_entity_poly.pdbx_strand_id
1 'polypeptide(L)'
;MKQQLRELRNKILRKRLKNRDFTIIANNCLAGCIYHDLKLRFDTPTVNLYIPFPDYIFFLKNLKQLVYAEFTEIPHKACPAGLLGGRFMCISFIIRVLRKVSVRGNVEQDEYNGTISLLFCQKKMAAQRSV
;
A
#
# COMPACT_ATOMS: atom_id res chain seq x y z
N MET A 1 27.12 -1.07 -11.08
CA MET A 1 27.61 -0.86 -9.69
C MET A 1 26.49 -0.58 -8.68
N LYS A 2 25.70 0.51 -8.81
CA LYS A 2 24.70 0.91 -7.79
C LYS A 2 23.63 -0.15 -7.48
N GLN A 3 23.15 -0.88 -8.49
CA GLN A 3 22.14 -1.93 -8.31
C GLN A 3 22.68 -3.14 -7.53
N GLN A 4 23.91 -3.57 -7.79
CA GLN A 4 24.53 -4.70 -7.08
C GLN A 4 24.75 -4.39 -5.59
N LEU A 5 25.10 -3.14 -5.26
CA LEU A 5 25.25 -2.68 -3.88
C LEU A 5 23.91 -2.65 -3.13
N ARG A 6 22.83 -2.20 -3.78
CA ARG A 6 21.46 -2.25 -3.21
C ARG A 6 21.07 -3.69 -2.88
N GLU A 7 21.42 -4.63 -3.74
CA GLU A 7 21.00 -6.03 -3.60
C GLU A 7 21.76 -6.71 -2.46
N LEU A 8 23.04 -6.41 -2.31
CA LEU A 8 23.86 -6.86 -1.18
C LEU A 8 23.32 -6.30 0.14
N ARG A 9 23.08 -4.98 0.21
CA ARG A 9 22.45 -4.32 1.36
C ARG A 9 21.12 -4.98 1.71
N ASN A 10 20.25 -5.20 0.73
CA ASN A 10 18.93 -5.80 0.94
C ASN A 10 19.04 -7.25 1.42
N LYS A 11 20.03 -8.03 0.95
CA LYS A 11 20.30 -9.38 1.51
C LYS A 11 20.67 -9.31 2.99
N ILE A 12 21.49 -8.36 3.41
CA ILE A 12 21.87 -8.17 4.83
C ILE A 12 20.64 -7.76 5.65
N LEU A 13 19.85 -6.80 5.17
CA LEU A 13 18.63 -6.34 5.86
C LEU A 13 17.63 -7.48 6.05
N ARG A 14 17.39 -8.31 5.02
CA ARG A 14 16.51 -9.49 5.11
C ARG A 14 16.99 -10.52 6.13
N LYS A 15 18.31 -10.69 6.30
CA LYS A 15 18.88 -11.59 7.32
C LYS A 15 18.76 -11.02 8.74
N ARG A 16 18.87 -9.70 8.90
CA ARG A 16 18.74 -9.00 10.20
C ARG A 16 17.29 -8.86 10.65
N LEU A 17 16.34 -8.89 9.72
CA LEU A 17 14.91 -8.79 10.02
C LEU A 17 14.43 -10.03 10.78
N LYS A 18 14.20 -9.86 12.09
CA LYS A 18 13.68 -10.91 12.97
C LYS A 18 12.15 -10.99 12.95
N ASN A 19 11.47 -9.83 13.04
CA ASN A 19 10.02 -9.77 12.94
C ASN A 19 9.58 -9.62 11.48
N ARG A 20 8.75 -10.55 11.00
CA ARG A 20 8.14 -10.52 9.66
C ARG A 20 6.65 -10.23 9.69
N ASP A 21 6.06 -10.20 10.88
CA ASP A 21 4.67 -9.87 11.10
C ASP A 21 4.57 -8.41 11.58
N PHE A 22 4.52 -7.50 10.61
CA PHE A 22 4.40 -6.07 10.86
C PHE A 22 3.70 -5.36 9.70
N THR A 23 3.08 -4.23 10.04
CA THR A 23 2.43 -3.34 9.09
C THR A 23 3.14 -1.99 9.10
N ILE A 24 3.59 -1.51 7.93
CA ILE A 24 4.12 -0.16 7.76
C ILE A 24 2.98 0.77 7.32
N ILE A 25 2.72 1.79 8.09
CA ILE A 25 1.85 2.91 7.72
C ILE A 25 2.75 4.05 7.27
N ALA A 26 2.52 4.56 6.06
CA ALA A 26 3.28 5.67 5.49
C ALA A 26 2.35 6.61 4.72
N ASN A 27 2.75 7.88 4.62
CA ASN A 27 2.00 8.89 3.87
C ASN A 27 2.38 8.94 2.38
N ASN A 28 3.31 8.09 1.94
CA ASN A 28 3.78 8.00 0.56
C ASN A 28 4.18 6.55 0.18
N CYS A 29 4.72 6.37 -1.03
CA CYS A 29 5.11 5.06 -1.57
C CYS A 29 6.31 4.38 -0.87
N LEU A 30 6.91 5.00 0.15
CA LEU A 30 8.07 4.46 0.87
C LEU A 30 7.80 3.06 1.45
N ALA A 31 6.61 2.84 2.01
CA ALA A 31 6.22 1.53 2.54
C ALA A 31 6.34 0.44 1.45
N GLY A 32 5.83 0.71 0.25
CA GLY A 32 5.93 -0.20 -0.89
C GLY A 32 7.38 -0.51 -1.27
N CYS A 33 8.26 0.50 -1.29
CA CYS A 33 9.68 0.30 -1.53
C CYS A 33 10.35 -0.59 -0.48
N ILE A 34 9.99 -0.42 0.80
CA ILE A 34 10.54 -1.23 1.91
C ILE A 34 10.07 -2.68 1.80
N TYR A 35 8.76 -2.91 1.64
CA TYR A 35 8.21 -4.25 1.44
C TYR A 35 8.87 -4.96 0.24
N HIS A 36 9.04 -4.25 -0.89
CA HIS A 36 9.72 -4.77 -2.07
C HIS A 36 11.19 -5.13 -1.80
N ASP A 37 11.94 -4.22 -1.16
CA ASP A 37 13.36 -4.44 -0.84
C ASP A 37 13.56 -5.62 0.12
N LEU A 38 12.62 -5.82 1.06
CA LEU A 38 12.63 -6.93 2.00
C LEU A 38 12.03 -8.23 1.45
N LYS A 39 11.46 -8.22 0.23
CA LYS A 39 10.71 -9.34 -0.37
C LYS A 39 9.57 -9.83 0.53
N LEU A 40 8.85 -8.89 1.12
CA LEU A 40 7.68 -9.15 1.95
C LEU A 40 6.41 -8.88 1.16
N ARG A 41 5.29 -9.49 1.58
CA ARG A 41 3.98 -9.18 1.02
C ARG A 41 3.53 -7.81 1.51
N PHE A 42 2.74 -7.11 0.69
CA PHE A 42 2.16 -5.84 1.07
C PHE A 42 1.02 -6.05 2.07
N ASP A 43 1.35 -5.95 3.36
CA ASP A 43 0.40 -6.08 4.46
C ASP A 43 0.10 -4.69 5.07
N THR A 44 -0.30 -3.73 4.22
CA THR A 44 -0.70 -2.36 4.62
C THR A 44 -1.71 -1.74 3.65
N PRO A 45 -2.68 -0.93 4.13
CA PRO A 45 -3.64 -0.20 3.30
C PRO A 45 -3.04 1.04 2.66
N THR A 46 -1.82 1.42 3.04
CA THR A 46 -1.17 2.64 2.55
C THR A 46 -0.15 2.38 1.44
N VAL A 47 -0.20 1.22 0.78
CA VAL A 47 0.64 1.01 -0.42
C VAL A 47 0.11 1.84 -1.57
N ASN A 48 1.03 2.50 -2.28
CA ASN A 48 0.70 3.31 -3.46
C ASN A 48 -0.22 4.50 -3.18
N LEU A 49 -0.28 4.96 -1.92
CA LEU A 49 -1.00 6.17 -1.54
C LEU A 49 -0.04 7.33 -1.33
N TYR A 50 -0.56 8.53 -1.57
CA TYR A 50 -0.01 9.79 -1.12
C TYR A 50 -1.06 10.50 -0.28
N ILE A 51 -0.70 10.76 0.97
CA ILE A 51 -1.54 11.47 1.94
C ILE A 51 -0.77 12.74 2.33
N PRO A 52 -1.35 13.94 2.11
CA PRO A 52 -0.77 15.19 2.60
C PRO A 52 -0.49 15.13 4.10
N PHE A 53 0.58 15.77 4.57
CA PHE A 53 0.99 15.68 5.98
C PHE A 53 -0.12 15.98 7.00
N PRO A 54 -0.93 17.06 6.87
CA PRO A 54 -2.00 17.34 7.84
C PRO A 54 -3.04 16.20 7.91
N ASP A 55 -3.42 15.65 6.76
CA ASP A 55 -4.38 14.56 6.66
C ASP A 55 -3.79 13.23 7.11
N TYR A 56 -2.49 13.04 6.94
CA TYR A 56 -1.78 11.88 7.47
C TYR A 56 -1.76 11.88 9.00
N ILE A 57 -1.50 13.02 9.64
CA ILE A 57 -1.58 13.14 11.11
C ILE A 57 -3.01 12.87 11.59
N PHE A 58 -4.03 13.36 10.89
CA PHE A 58 -5.42 13.04 11.19
C PHE A 58 -5.72 11.54 11.03
N PHE A 59 -5.19 10.92 9.97
CA PHE A 59 -5.32 9.49 9.71
C PHE A 59 -4.71 8.66 10.84
N LEU A 60 -3.51 8.99 11.29
CA LEU A 60 -2.84 8.31 12.41
C LEU A 60 -3.62 8.44 13.72
N LYS A 61 -4.19 9.61 14.00
CA LYS A 61 -5.02 9.83 15.22
C LYS A 61 -6.29 8.99 15.22
N ASN A 62 -6.88 8.74 14.05
CA ASN A 62 -8.18 8.07 13.91
C ASN A 62 -8.09 6.72 13.19
N LEU A 63 -6.91 6.09 13.22
CA LEU A 63 -6.57 4.92 12.40
C LEU A 63 -7.61 3.80 12.51
N LYS A 64 -8.04 3.46 13.72
CA LYS A 64 -9.00 2.37 13.98
C LYS A 64 -10.35 2.59 13.32
N GLN A 65 -10.78 3.84 13.17
CA GLN A 65 -12.06 4.20 12.58
C GLN A 65 -11.92 4.33 11.06
N LEU A 66 -10.88 5.02 10.61
CA LEU A 66 -10.67 5.33 9.20
C LEU A 66 -10.27 4.12 8.36
N VAL A 67 -9.63 3.10 8.94
CA VAL A 67 -9.32 1.87 8.21
C VAL A 67 -10.59 1.18 7.68
N TYR A 68 -11.71 1.29 8.38
CA TYR A 68 -13.00 0.72 7.95
C TYR A 68 -13.95 1.76 7.36
N ALA A 69 -13.54 3.02 7.29
CA ALA A 69 -14.37 4.06 6.72
C ALA A 69 -14.49 3.87 5.20
N GLU A 70 -15.63 4.28 4.65
CA GLU A 70 -15.85 4.28 3.21
C GLU A 70 -14.95 5.30 2.52
N PHE A 71 -14.41 4.91 1.37
CA PHE A 71 -13.61 5.77 0.52
C PHE A 71 -14.50 6.38 -0.57
N THR A 72 -14.62 7.70 -0.58
CA THR A 72 -15.42 8.41 -1.58
C THR A 72 -14.50 8.91 -2.69
N GLU A 73 -14.64 8.36 -3.89
CA GLU A 73 -13.87 8.83 -5.05
C GLU A 73 -14.22 10.28 -5.41
N ILE A 74 -13.19 11.06 -5.76
CA ILE A 74 -13.37 12.44 -6.22
C ILE A 74 -12.65 12.64 -7.55
N PRO A 75 -13.21 13.48 -8.44
CA PRO A 75 -12.55 13.81 -9.69
C PRO A 75 -11.25 14.57 -9.40
N HIS A 76 -10.13 14.03 -9.88
CA HIS A 76 -8.83 14.67 -9.76
C HIS A 76 -8.02 14.48 -11.04
N LYS A 77 -7.45 15.58 -11.55
CA LYS A 77 -6.91 15.63 -12.92
C LYS A 77 -5.63 14.79 -13.10
N ALA A 78 -4.83 14.64 -12.06
CA ALA A 78 -3.49 14.05 -12.18
C ALA A 78 -3.39 12.59 -11.69
N CYS A 79 -4.32 12.14 -10.86
CA CYS A 79 -4.32 10.81 -10.24
C CYS A 79 -5.73 10.47 -9.80
N PRO A 80 -6.09 9.18 -9.71
CA PRO A 80 -7.25 8.76 -8.94
C PRO A 80 -7.10 9.22 -7.49
N ALA A 81 -8.11 9.93 -7.00
CA ALA A 81 -8.13 10.49 -5.66
C ALA A 81 -9.49 10.23 -5.01
N GLY A 82 -9.53 10.33 -3.69
CA GLY A 82 -10.75 10.21 -2.93
C GLY A 82 -10.60 10.77 -1.52
N LEU A 83 -11.73 10.77 -0.82
CA LEU A 83 -11.87 11.22 0.55
C LEU A 83 -12.03 10.01 1.46
N LEU A 84 -11.29 9.98 2.56
CA LEU A 84 -11.47 9.03 3.65
C LEU A 84 -11.79 9.82 4.92
N GLY A 85 -13.00 9.64 5.46
CA GLY A 85 -13.45 10.45 6.60
C GLY A 85 -13.40 11.96 6.32
N GLY A 86 -13.69 12.37 5.08
CA GLY A 86 -13.65 13.76 4.63
C GLY A 86 -12.25 14.35 4.40
N ARG A 87 -11.19 13.54 4.45
CA ARG A 87 -9.80 13.98 4.20
C ARG A 87 -9.28 13.48 2.86
N PHE A 88 -8.46 14.30 2.20
CA PHE A 88 -7.93 14.01 0.87
C PHE A 88 -6.86 12.93 0.89
N MET A 89 -6.98 11.99 -0.06
CA MET A 89 -5.98 10.96 -0.35
C MET A 89 -5.86 10.80 -1.87
N CYS A 90 -4.63 10.71 -2.39
CA CYS A 90 -4.37 10.43 -3.80
C CYS A 90 -3.69 9.07 -3.94
N ILE A 91 -4.07 8.32 -4.96
CA ILE A 91 -3.43 7.05 -5.33
C ILE A 91 -2.27 7.40 -6.26
N SER A 92 -1.06 7.27 -5.73
CA SER A 92 0.16 7.62 -6.43
C SER A 92 0.64 6.43 -7.25
N PHE A 93 0.29 6.36 -8.54
CA PHE A 93 0.77 5.36 -9.52
C PHE A 93 2.28 5.49 -9.87
N ILE A 94 3.12 5.93 -8.93
CA ILE A 94 4.57 6.08 -9.17
C ILE A 94 5.26 4.72 -9.37
N ILE A 95 4.63 3.61 -8.95
CA ILE A 95 5.08 2.28 -9.31
C ILE A 95 4.32 1.82 -10.56
N ARG A 96 4.93 2.00 -11.74
CA ARG A 96 4.50 1.33 -12.98
C ARG A 96 4.71 -0.19 -12.80
N VAL A 97 3.76 -0.87 -12.16
CA VAL A 97 3.77 -2.33 -11.99
C VAL A 97 3.41 -2.96 -13.34
N LEU A 98 4.38 -3.03 -14.26
CA LEU A 98 4.35 -4.05 -15.31
C LEU A 98 4.83 -5.35 -14.68
N ARG A 99 3.93 -6.05 -13.99
CA ARG A 99 4.11 -7.46 -13.67
C ARG A 99 2.81 -8.21 -13.93
N LYS A 100 2.80 -8.99 -15.00
CA LYS A 100 1.94 -10.15 -15.15
C LYS A 100 2.17 -11.04 -13.92
N VAL A 101 1.21 -11.11 -13.02
CA VAL A 101 1.18 -12.12 -11.97
C VAL A 101 0.47 -13.33 -12.58
N SER A 102 1.23 -14.40 -12.83
CA SER A 102 0.63 -15.69 -13.19
C SER A 102 0.07 -16.31 -11.91
N VAL A 103 -1.24 -16.19 -11.73
CA VAL A 103 -2.01 -17.01 -10.79
C VAL A 103 -2.56 -18.18 -11.59
N ARG A 104 -2.45 -19.38 -11.02
CA ARG A 104 -2.83 -20.65 -11.63
C ARG A 104 -4.15 -20.55 -12.40
N GLY A 105 -4.05 -20.73 -13.72
CA GLY A 105 -5.12 -21.34 -14.51
C GLY A 105 -6.17 -20.44 -15.15
N ASN A 106 -6.29 -19.15 -14.83
CA ASN A 106 -7.15 -18.24 -15.60
C ASN A 106 -6.55 -16.83 -15.62
N VAL A 107 -6.39 -16.31 -16.84
CA VAL A 107 -5.83 -14.97 -17.11
C VAL A 107 -6.98 -13.97 -17.02
N GLU A 108 -7.27 -13.47 -15.81
CA GLU A 108 -8.03 -12.24 -15.67
C GLU A 108 -7.06 -11.05 -15.79
N GLN A 109 -7.29 -10.22 -16.79
CA GLN A 109 -6.67 -8.91 -16.90
C GLN A 109 -7.29 -8.01 -15.82
N ASP A 110 -6.80 -8.09 -14.59
CA ASP A 110 -7.24 -7.16 -13.55
C ASP A 110 -6.61 -5.79 -13.80
N GLU A 111 -7.35 -4.95 -14.51
CA GLU A 111 -7.11 -3.52 -14.59
C GLU A 111 -7.24 -2.97 -13.15
N TYR A 112 -6.11 -2.72 -12.48
CA TYR A 112 -6.06 -2.19 -11.11
C TYR A 112 -6.59 -0.76 -11.09
N ASN A 113 -7.92 -0.61 -11.09
CA ASN A 113 -8.59 0.63 -10.78
C ASN A 113 -8.36 0.92 -9.30
N GLY A 114 -8.01 2.15 -8.95
CA GLY A 114 -7.51 2.53 -7.61
C GLY A 114 -8.40 2.08 -6.43
N THR A 115 -9.70 1.93 -6.67
CA THR A 115 -10.72 1.36 -5.80
C THR A 115 -10.35 -0.06 -5.31
N ILE A 116 -9.81 -0.90 -6.20
CA ILE A 116 -9.45 -2.30 -5.91
C ILE A 116 -8.33 -2.38 -4.86
N SER A 117 -7.36 -1.45 -4.89
CA SER A 117 -6.23 -1.45 -3.95
C SER A 117 -6.66 -1.16 -2.50
N LEU A 118 -7.55 -0.18 -2.29
CA LEU A 118 -8.10 0.09 -0.95
C LEU A 118 -9.04 -1.03 -0.50
N LEU A 119 -9.95 -1.49 -1.39
CA LEU A 119 -10.96 -2.49 -1.07
C LEU A 119 -10.33 -3.85 -0.70
N PHE A 120 -9.25 -4.24 -1.37
CA PHE A 120 -8.50 -5.47 -1.07
C PHE A 120 -7.82 -5.41 0.31
N CYS A 121 -7.41 -4.23 0.76
CA CYS A 121 -6.79 -4.07 2.07
C CYS A 121 -7.79 -3.98 3.21
N GLN A 122 -8.92 -3.30 3.03
CA GLN A 122 -10.00 -3.26 4.03
C GLN A 122 -10.54 -4.65 4.34
N LYS A 123 -10.73 -5.49 3.31
CA LYS A 123 -11.18 -6.88 3.48
C LYS A 123 -10.14 -7.74 4.23
N LYS A 124 -8.84 -7.51 4.03
CA LYS A 124 -7.78 -8.25 4.75
C LYS A 124 -7.60 -7.82 6.21
N MET A 125 -7.66 -6.52 6.50
CA MET A 125 -7.60 -6.04 7.90
C MET A 125 -8.85 -6.43 8.69
N ALA A 126 -10.02 -6.53 8.04
CA ALA A 126 -11.21 -7.12 8.65
C ALA A 126 -11.06 -8.63 8.92
N ALA A 127 -10.41 -9.39 8.02
CA ALA A 127 -10.21 -10.83 8.17
C ALA A 127 -9.24 -11.20 9.32
N GLN A 128 -8.27 -10.34 9.65
CA GLN A 128 -7.34 -10.54 10.78
C GLN A 128 -7.98 -10.44 12.17
N ARG A 129 -9.30 -10.19 12.26
CA ARG A 129 -10.10 -10.12 13.50
C ARG A 129 -10.97 -11.36 13.76
N SER A 130 -10.87 -12.39 12.93
CA SER A 130 -11.63 -13.65 13.10
C SER A 130 -10.87 -14.73 13.92
N VAL A 131 -10.01 -14.29 14.84
CA VAL A 131 -9.38 -15.11 15.89
C VAL A 131 -9.56 -14.40 17.22
#